data_AF-A0A7C6UPB7-F1
#
_entry.id   AF-A0A7C6UPB7-F1
#
_cell.length_a   1.000
_cell.length_b   1.000
_cell.length_c   1.000
_cell.angle_alpha   90.00
_cell.angle_beta   90.00
_cell.angle_gamma   90.00
#
_symmetry.space_group_name_H-M   'P 1'
#
loop_
_entity.id
_entity.type
_entity.pdbx_description
1 polymer ?
#
loop_
_entity_poly.entity_id
_entity_poly.type
_entity_poly.pdbx_seq_one_letter_code
_entity_poly.pdbx_strand_id
1 'polypeptide(L)' 'AVLVDRGHRELPIRADYIGKNVPTSRRESIEVMLQETDGEERILIVEK' A
#
# COMPACT_ATOMS: atom_id res chain seq x y z
N ALA A 1 2.05 -12.51 2.42
CA ALA A 1 1.39 -11.85 1.27
C ALA A 1 1.05 -10.42 1.65
N VAL A 2 1.08 -9.47 0.71
CA VAL A 2 0.67 -8.07 0.92
C VAL A 2 -0.24 -7.62 -0.23
N LEU A 3 -1.21 -6.75 0.06
CA LEU A 3 -2.12 -6.20 -0.97
C LEU A 3 -1.38 -5.21 -1.88
N VAL A 4 -0.60 -4.31 -1.29
CA VAL A 4 0.17 -3.28 -1.99
C VAL A 4 1.62 -3.30 -1.50
N ASP A 5 2.57 -3.28 -2.43
CA ASP A 5 3.96 -2.95 -2.15
C ASP A 5 4.24 -1.50 -2.58
N ARG A 6 4.50 -0.63 -1.60
CA ARG A 6 4.82 0.80 -1.81
C ARG A 6 6.31 1.10 -1.96
N GLY A 7 7.17 0.07 -1.96
CA GLY A 7 8.62 0.25 -1.96
C GLY A 7 9.17 0.86 -0.66
N HIS A 8 10.30 1.57 -0.77
CA HIS A 8 11.00 2.27 0.35
C HIS A 8 11.34 1.38 1.56
N ARG A 9 11.72 0.13 1.32
CA ARG A 9 12.17 -0.79 2.37
C ARG A 9 13.45 -0.28 3.02
N GLU A 10 13.48 -0.27 4.35
CA GLU A 10 14.66 0.12 5.15
C GLU A 10 15.37 -1.11 5.76
N LEU A 11 14.85 -2.31 5.49
CA LEU A 11 15.40 -3.61 5.89
C LEU A 11 15.36 -4.59 4.71
N PRO A 12 16.17 -5.67 4.71
CA PRO A 12 16.20 -6.68 3.65
C PRO A 12 14.99 -7.63 3.73
N ILE A 13 13.77 -7.09 3.64
CA ILE A 13 12.51 -7.83 3.68
C ILE A 13 11.78 -7.74 2.34
N ARG A 14 11.11 -8.81 1.93
CA ARG A 14 10.28 -8.88 0.71
C ARG A 14 9.03 -9.70 1.01
N ALA A 15 7.91 -9.33 0.41
CA ALA A 15 6.71 -10.16 0.43
C ALA A 15 6.80 -11.24 -0.66
N ASP A 16 6.43 -12.47 -0.35
CA ASP A 16 6.40 -13.57 -1.33
C ASP A 16 5.30 -13.41 -2.37
N TYR A 17 4.20 -12.74 -1.98
CA TYR A 17 3.04 -12.47 -2.82
C TYR A 17 2.64 -11.01 -2.69
N ILE A 18 2.46 -10.34 -3.83
CA ILE A 18 2.13 -8.92 -3.94
C ILE A 18 0.90 -8.80 -4.84
N GLY A 19 -0.17 -8.16 -4.36
CA GLY A 19 -1.34 -7.85 -5.18
C GLY A 19 -1.01 -6.80 -6.26
N LYS A 20 -0.46 -5.64 -5.85
CA LYS A 20 -0.01 -4.59 -6.75
C LYS A 20 1.27 -3.91 -6.26
N ASN A 21 2.20 -3.69 -7.20
CA ASN A 21 3.35 -2.81 -6.97
C ASN A 21 2.97 -1.38 -7.34
N VAL A 22 3.14 -0.45 -6.40
CA VAL A 22 2.80 0.97 -6.58
C VAL A 22 4.02 1.80 -6.18
N PRO A 23 4.79 2.32 -7.15
CA PRO A 23 5.87 3.25 -6.86
C PRO A 23 5.29 4.52 -6.23
N THR A 24 5.82 4.93 -5.08
CA THR A 24 5.44 6.20 -4.43
C THR A 24 6.66 7.07 -4.13
N SER A 25 6.44 8.34 -3.79
CA SER A 25 7.43 9.20 -3.16
C SER A 25 7.43 9.02 -1.62
N ARG A 26 8.41 9.59 -0.92
CA ARG A 26 8.41 9.61 0.56
C ARG A 26 7.33 10.51 1.16
N ARG A 27 6.76 11.44 0.38
CA ARG A 27 5.64 12.31 0.80
C ARG A 27 4.27 11.69 0.57
N GLU A 28 4.21 10.63 -0.22
CA GLU A 28 2.97 9.92 -0.51
C GLU A 28 2.68 8.81 0.51
N SER A 29 1.39 8.63 0.79
CA SER A 29 0.84 7.56 1.61
C SER A 29 -0.11 6.69 0.79
N ILE A 30 -0.18 5.40 1.15
CA ILE A 30 -1.18 4.47 0.65
C ILE A 30 -2.24 4.32 1.73
N GLU A 31 -3.49 4.61 1.39
CA GLU A 31 -4.65 4.37 2.25
C GLU A 31 -5.45 3.21 1.65
N VAL A 32 -5.64 2.16 2.44
CA VAL A 32 -6.43 0.98 2.06
C VAL A 32 -7.74 1.05 2.82
N MET A 33 -8.85 1.09 2.10
CA MET A 33 -10.20 1.10 2.66
C MET A 33 -10.86 -0.24 2.33
N LEU A 34 -11.36 -0.91 3.37
CA LEU A 34 -12.03 -2.21 3.24
C LEU A 34 -13.51 -2.05 3.61
N GLN A 35 -14.37 -2.83 2.95
CA GLN A 35 -15.81 -2.76 3.18
C GLN A 35 -16.19 -3.02 4.65
N GLU A 36 -15.48 -3.92 5.33
CA GLU A 36 -15.73 -4.34 6.70
C GLU A 36 -15.33 -3.30 7.75
N THR A 37 -14.30 -2.49 7.47
CA THR A 37 -13.77 -1.49 8.41
C THR A 37 -14.22 -0.08 8.09
N ASP A 38 -14.38 0.25 6.81
CA ASP A 38 -14.55 1.62 6.31
C ASP A 38 -15.87 1.82 5.56
N GLY A 39 -16.59 0.73 5.22
CA GLY A 39 -17.87 0.79 4.50
C GLY A 39 -17.74 1.01 2.99
N GLU A 40 -16.51 1.05 2.45
CA GLU A 40 -16.21 1.13 1.02
C GLU A 40 -14.92 0.36 0.68
N GLU A 41 -14.80 -0.10 -0.56
CA GLU A 41 -13.63 -0.88 -1.02
C GLU A 41 -12.83 -0.11 -2.08
N ARG A 42 -11.70 0.46 -1.66
CA ARG A 42 -10.78 1.20 -2.55
C ARG A 42 -9.37 1.35 -1.96
N ILE A 43 -8.42 1.67 -2.82
CA ILE A 43 -7.04 1.99 -2.45
C ILE A 43 -6.69 3.35 -3.03
N LEU A 44 -6.19 4.27 -2.19
CA LEU A 44 -5.85 5.65 -2.56
C LEU A 44 -4.36 5.91 -2.40
N ILE A 45 -3.81 6.77 -3.26
CA ILE A 45 -2.50 7.41 -3.10
C ILE A 45 -2.78 8.86 -2.73
N VAL A 46 -2.25 9.33 -1.61
CA VAL A 46 -2.44 10.70 -1.10
C VAL A 46 -1.08 11.35 -0.83
N GLU A 47 -0.93 12.62 -1.16
CA GLU A 47 0.26 13.43 -0.82
C GLU A 47 0.02 14.18 0.49
N LYS A 48 1.02 14.19 1.39
CA LYS A 48 0.99 14.94 2.66
C LYS A 48 1.60 16.33 2.55
#